data_AF-A0AAX6H301-F1
#
_entry.id   AF-A0AAX6H301-F1
#
_cell.length_a   1.000
_cell.length_b   1.000
_cell.length_c   1.000
_cell.angle_alpha   90.00
_cell.angle_beta   90.00
_cell.angle_gamma   90.00
#
_symmetry.space_group_name_H-M   'P 1'
#
loop_
_entity.id
_entity.type
_entity.pdbx_description
1 polymer ?
#
loop_
_entity_poly.entity_id
_entity_poly.type
_entity_poly.pdbx_seq_one_letter_code
_entity_poly.pdbx_strand_id
1 'polypeptide(L)'
;MYNITQDFIAATEKMGGRLGYSIRGILQSQSKAFVDFQHESRMAKIKAVLEQETWVAVAVPDEFQAILESLSSSEAALDSFDLATNDLSLQVACPGLPIAQQPQRMNEVTDTGSNQVKETMSVPVARSNPELKVESTPSQNSDSSTKDHEKSTSQTLVYGGVGYHMVNCGLILLKMLTEYVDISKCLPSLSSEVVHRVAEILKLFNTKTCQLVLGAGAMQVSGLKSITSKHLALASQIISFIYAIMPEIRRVLFLKTPETRKGLLLSEIDRVAQDYRVHRDEIHTKLVQIMRERLLANLRKLPQIAESWNAPEDDDSQPSQFARHVTKEVSYLHRILSQTLHEGDVLIIFRQVVQIFHSHISEAFSKLNVNTLQGKNRVCRDVQHILGCIHKLPSDNSSKDGVPNFGLLDEFLAETRS
;
A
#
# COMPACT_ATOMS: atom_id res chain seq x y z
N MET A 1 36.84 6.89 -10.53
CA MET A 1 37.76 5.80 -10.12
C MET A 1 37.52 4.52 -10.91
N TYR A 2 36.43 3.76 -10.72
CA TYR A 2 36.25 2.44 -11.37
C TYR A 2 36.55 2.42 -12.89
N ASN A 3 35.95 3.32 -13.68
CA ASN A 3 36.21 3.40 -15.13
C ASN A 3 37.70 3.66 -15.43
N ILE A 4 38.32 4.64 -14.75
CA ILE A 4 39.75 4.95 -14.88
C ILE A 4 40.63 3.71 -14.59
N THR A 5 40.25 2.90 -13.59
CA THR A 5 40.97 1.65 -13.29
C THR A 5 40.76 0.59 -14.38
N GLN A 6 39.55 0.47 -14.95
CA GLN A 6 39.30 -0.42 -16.10
C GLN A 6 40.09 0.02 -17.35
N ASP A 7 40.12 1.33 -17.64
CA ASP A 7 40.86 1.90 -18.76
C ASP A 7 42.37 1.68 -18.60
N PHE A 8 42.89 1.87 -17.39
CA PHE A 8 44.27 1.56 -17.04
C PHE A 8 44.60 0.07 -17.21
N ILE A 9 43.72 -0.84 -16.75
CA ILE A 9 43.90 -2.28 -16.97
C ILE A 9 43.91 -2.58 -18.48
N ALA A 10 42.95 -2.07 -19.24
CA ALA A 10 42.89 -2.29 -20.69
C ALA A 10 44.13 -1.75 -21.43
N ALA A 11 44.65 -0.59 -21.03
CA ALA A 11 45.87 -0.02 -21.58
C ALA A 11 47.12 -0.88 -21.24
N THR A 12 47.26 -1.32 -19.99
CA THR A 12 48.38 -2.20 -19.57
C THR A 12 48.33 -3.58 -20.23
N GLU A 13 47.15 -4.16 -20.42
CA GLU A 13 46.96 -5.41 -21.17
C GLU A 13 47.34 -5.24 -22.66
N LYS A 14 46.91 -4.13 -23.28
CA LYS A 14 47.23 -3.80 -24.68
C LYS A 14 48.74 -3.58 -24.90
N MET A 15 49.44 -2.97 -23.94
CA MET A 15 50.88 -2.75 -24.03
C MET A 15 51.71 -3.98 -23.64
N GLY A 16 51.28 -4.74 -22.64
CA GLY A 16 52.04 -5.86 -22.07
C GLY A 16 51.75 -7.23 -22.69
N GLY A 17 50.69 -7.36 -23.50
CA GLY A 17 50.31 -8.62 -24.15
C GLY A 17 49.84 -9.73 -23.21
N ARG A 18 49.63 -9.42 -21.93
CA ARG A 18 49.19 -10.36 -20.88
C ARG A 18 47.96 -9.80 -20.17
N LEU A 19 46.99 -10.67 -19.90
CA LEU A 19 45.76 -10.32 -19.20
C LEU A 19 46.03 -10.08 -17.70
N GLY A 20 45.52 -8.97 -17.17
CA GLY A 20 45.75 -8.46 -15.83
C GLY A 20 44.87 -9.12 -14.76
N TYR A 21 44.78 -10.46 -14.78
CA TYR A 21 43.83 -11.24 -13.98
C TYR A 21 43.84 -10.89 -12.48
N SER A 22 45.01 -10.66 -11.88
CA SER A 22 45.13 -10.28 -10.47
C SER A 22 44.49 -8.92 -10.18
N ILE A 23 44.78 -7.89 -11.00
CA ILE A 23 44.22 -6.54 -10.83
C ILE A 23 42.71 -6.56 -11.11
N ARG A 24 42.25 -7.30 -12.14
CA ARG A 24 40.82 -7.50 -12.42
C ARG A 24 40.11 -8.18 -11.25
N GLY A 25 40.72 -9.21 -10.65
CA GLY A 25 40.19 -9.91 -9.47
C GLY A 25 40.07 -9.00 -8.24
N ILE A 26 41.11 -8.19 -7.95
CA ILE A 26 41.09 -7.20 -6.87
C ILE A 26 40.01 -6.15 -7.12
N LEU A 27 39.92 -5.59 -8.33
CA LEU A 27 38.92 -4.60 -8.69
C LEU A 27 37.49 -5.14 -8.55
N GLN A 28 37.23 -6.38 -9.01
CA GLN A 28 35.94 -7.03 -8.86
C GLN A 28 35.59 -7.29 -7.38
N SER A 29 36.57 -7.73 -6.57
CA SER A 29 36.41 -7.95 -5.13
C SER A 29 36.07 -6.65 -4.38
N GLN A 30 36.81 -5.57 -4.65
CA GLN A 30 36.55 -4.24 -4.07
C GLN A 30 35.20 -3.68 -4.51
N SER A 31 34.82 -3.89 -5.78
CA SER A 31 33.51 -3.47 -6.30
C SER A 31 32.36 -4.20 -5.60
N LYS A 32 32.52 -5.51 -5.35
CA LYS A 32 31.55 -6.31 -4.60
C LYS A 32 31.45 -5.87 -3.14
N ALA A 33 32.58 -5.70 -2.45
CA ALA A 33 32.60 -5.22 -1.06
C ALA A 33 31.95 -3.83 -0.92
N PHE A 34 32.14 -2.94 -1.90
CA PHE A 34 31.42 -1.67 -1.96
C PHE A 34 29.91 -1.86 -2.08
N VAL A 35 29.43 -2.71 -3.00
CA VAL A 35 27.98 -2.99 -3.16
C VAL A 35 27.38 -3.60 -1.89
N ASP A 36 28.08 -4.54 -1.25
CA ASP A 36 27.63 -5.19 -0.01
C ASP A 36 27.51 -4.19 1.15
N PHE A 37 28.53 -3.37 1.40
CA PHE A 37 28.50 -2.29 2.42
C PHE A 37 27.39 -1.26 2.14
N GLN A 38 27.27 -0.85 0.87
CA GLN A 38 26.25 0.09 0.42
C GLN A 38 24.83 -0.46 0.56
N HIS A 39 24.64 -1.77 0.39
CA HIS A 39 23.37 -2.43 0.60
C HIS A 39 23.05 -2.52 2.11
N GLU A 40 23.98 -3.00 2.94
CA GLU A 40 23.80 -3.12 4.38
C GLU A 40 23.43 -1.77 5.02
N SER A 41 24.13 -0.69 4.66
CA SER A 41 23.83 0.67 5.11
C SER A 41 22.40 1.12 4.75
N ARG A 42 21.95 0.84 3.52
CA ARG A 42 20.58 1.16 3.08
C ARG A 42 19.53 0.31 3.80
N MET A 43 19.82 -0.97 4.01
CA MET A 43 18.94 -1.90 4.75
C MET A 43 18.79 -1.51 6.22
N ALA A 44 19.85 -1.02 6.87
CA ALA A 44 19.77 -0.46 8.21
C ALA A 44 18.97 0.85 8.24
N LYS A 45 19.26 1.78 7.32
CA LYS A 45 18.60 3.08 7.22
C LYS A 45 17.10 2.96 6.96
N ILE A 46 16.66 2.10 6.02
CA ILE A 46 15.23 1.97 5.70
C ILE A 46 14.44 1.32 6.84
N LYS A 47 15.03 0.39 7.61
CA LYS A 47 14.41 -0.16 8.83
C LYS A 47 14.18 0.94 9.87
N ALA A 48 15.22 1.71 10.20
CA ALA A 48 15.13 2.78 11.19
C ALA A 48 14.11 3.87 10.78
N VAL A 49 14.06 4.24 9.50
CA VAL A 49 13.09 5.20 8.97
C VAL A 49 11.66 4.65 9.02
N LEU A 50 11.44 3.37 8.69
CA LEU A 50 10.13 2.71 8.78
C LEU A 50 9.65 2.57 10.23
N GLU A 51 10.53 2.24 11.17
CA GLU A 51 10.20 2.13 12.60
C GLU A 51 9.77 3.48 13.20
N GLN A 52 10.28 4.59 12.67
CA GLN A 52 9.93 5.96 13.06
C GLN A 52 8.81 6.59 12.21
N GLU A 53 8.25 5.88 11.23
CA GLU A 53 7.27 6.44 10.29
C GLU A 53 5.91 6.69 10.96
N THR A 54 5.39 7.91 10.83
CA THR A 54 4.14 8.35 11.46
C THR A 54 2.96 8.36 10.49
N TRP A 55 3.19 8.06 9.20
CA TRP A 55 2.18 8.05 8.13
C TRP A 55 1.52 9.42 7.98
N VAL A 56 2.35 10.46 7.88
CA VAL A 56 1.95 11.84 7.62
C VAL A 56 2.44 12.22 6.22
N ALA A 57 1.57 12.85 5.43
CA ALA A 57 1.92 13.34 4.11
C ALA A 57 3.01 14.43 4.22
N VAL A 58 4.07 14.31 3.43
CA VAL A 58 5.18 15.27 3.38
C VAL A 58 5.11 16.09 2.09
N ALA A 59 5.54 17.34 2.15
CA ALA A 59 5.82 18.11 0.94
C ALA A 59 6.91 17.40 0.14
N VAL A 60 6.78 17.38 -1.19
CA VAL A 60 7.68 16.71 -2.12
C VAL A 60 8.64 17.75 -2.70
N PRO A 61 9.95 17.70 -2.39
CA PRO A 61 10.94 18.56 -3.04
C PRO A 61 11.09 18.25 -4.53
N ASP A 62 11.33 19.29 -5.34
CA ASP A 62 11.52 19.20 -6.80
C ASP A 62 12.53 18.12 -7.23
N GLU A 63 13.55 17.83 -6.41
CA GLU A 63 14.56 16.81 -6.71
C GLU A 63 13.95 15.41 -6.94
N PHE A 64 12.85 15.07 -6.26
CA PHE A 64 12.19 13.77 -6.43
C PHE A 64 11.37 13.67 -7.71
N GLN A 65 10.80 14.79 -8.16
CA GLN A 65 10.10 14.87 -9.45
C GLN A 65 11.13 14.75 -10.60
N ALA A 66 12.25 15.47 -10.51
CA ALA A 66 13.36 15.36 -11.45
C ALA A 66 13.99 13.96 -11.48
N ILE A 67 14.08 13.27 -10.33
CA ILE A 67 14.51 11.86 -10.26
C ILE A 67 13.59 10.97 -11.11
N LEU A 68 12.27 11.07 -10.94
CA LEU A 68 11.31 10.28 -11.73
C LEU A 68 11.39 10.58 -13.22
N GLU A 69 11.44 11.86 -13.59
CA GLU A 69 11.58 12.29 -14.98
C GLU A 69 12.88 11.77 -15.60
N SER A 70 13.98 11.69 -14.83
CA SER A 70 15.25 11.12 -15.30
C SER A 70 15.21 9.60 -15.49
N LEU A 71 14.39 8.89 -14.71
CA LEU A 71 14.14 7.46 -14.90
C LEU A 71 13.32 7.25 -16.19
N SER A 72 12.13 7.85 -16.28
CA SER A 72 11.26 7.75 -17.45
C SER A 72 11.89 8.28 -18.75
N SER A 73 12.71 9.33 -18.72
CA SER A 73 13.36 9.85 -19.94
C SER A 73 14.32 8.84 -20.60
N SER A 74 14.75 7.80 -19.88
CA SER A 74 15.53 6.71 -20.44
C SER A 74 14.70 5.73 -21.29
N GLU A 75 13.37 5.89 -21.36
CA GLU A 75 12.43 5.15 -22.22
C GLU A 75 12.57 5.60 -23.69
N ALA A 76 12.46 6.91 -23.94
CA ALA A 76 12.49 7.52 -25.29
C ALA A 76 13.80 7.29 -26.08
N ALA A 77 14.89 6.90 -25.40
CA ALA A 77 16.17 6.57 -26.04
C ALA A 77 16.21 5.16 -26.68
N LEU A 78 15.27 4.27 -26.33
CA LEU A 78 15.28 2.87 -26.78
C LEU A 78 14.24 2.58 -27.87
N ASP A 79 13.09 3.26 -27.87
CA ASP A 79 12.06 3.09 -28.92
C ASP A 79 12.56 3.43 -30.34
N SER A 80 13.67 4.17 -30.48
CA SER A 80 14.30 4.40 -31.80
C SER A 80 15.05 3.19 -32.37
N PHE A 81 15.22 2.10 -31.61
CA PHE A 81 15.97 0.91 -32.02
C PHE A 81 15.11 -0.33 -32.34
N ASP A 82 13.87 -0.43 -31.84
CA ASP A 82 13.03 -1.64 -32.02
C ASP A 82 12.12 -1.63 -33.26
N LEU A 83 12.11 -0.56 -34.07
CA LEU A 83 11.33 -0.49 -35.31
C LEU A 83 11.98 -1.23 -36.51
N ALA A 84 12.76 -2.29 -36.25
CA ALA A 84 13.59 -2.97 -37.25
C ALA A 84 13.54 -4.51 -37.25
N THR A 85 12.64 -5.16 -36.49
CA THR A 85 12.34 -6.59 -36.65
C THR A 85 10.87 -6.90 -36.37
N ASN A 86 10.07 -7.01 -37.42
CA ASN A 86 8.74 -7.61 -37.35
C ASN A 86 8.40 -8.27 -38.69
N ASP A 87 8.48 -9.60 -38.76
CA ASP A 87 7.76 -10.39 -39.74
C ASP A 87 7.42 -11.79 -39.19
N LEU A 88 6.18 -12.21 -39.46
CA LEU A 88 5.53 -13.54 -39.40
C LEU A 88 6.11 -14.67 -38.48
N SER A 89 5.29 -15.40 -37.71
CA SER A 89 3.97 -15.95 -38.09
C SER A 89 3.07 -16.31 -36.90
N LEU A 90 1.76 -16.18 -37.10
CA LEU A 90 0.70 -16.75 -36.24
C LEU A 90 0.55 -18.26 -36.47
N GLN A 91 0.26 -19.03 -35.41
CA GLN A 91 -0.68 -20.17 -35.52
C GLN A 91 -1.30 -20.60 -34.18
N VAL A 92 -2.50 -21.17 -34.26
CA VAL A 92 -3.46 -21.41 -33.18
C VAL A 92 -3.65 -22.91 -32.97
N ALA A 93 -3.65 -23.40 -31.72
CA ALA A 93 -4.53 -24.51 -31.26
C ALA A 93 -4.32 -24.94 -29.78
N CYS A 94 -5.44 -25.26 -29.13
CA CYS A 94 -5.67 -26.14 -27.97
C CYS A 94 -7.10 -26.74 -28.17
N PRO A 95 -7.60 -27.78 -27.45
CA PRO A 95 -7.00 -28.60 -26.37
C PRO A 95 -7.18 -30.15 -26.55
N GLY A 96 -6.66 -30.98 -25.62
CA GLY A 96 -7.02 -32.42 -25.50
C GLY A 96 -6.21 -33.27 -24.48
N LEU A 97 -6.87 -34.10 -23.68
CA LEU A 97 -6.38 -35.02 -22.60
C LEU A 97 -6.65 -36.52 -22.99
N PRO A 98 -6.43 -37.60 -22.18
CA PRO A 98 -5.74 -37.84 -20.87
C PRO A 98 -4.87 -39.16 -20.81
N ILE A 99 -4.61 -39.72 -19.58
CA ILE A 99 -4.24 -41.13 -19.20
C ILE A 99 -2.70 -41.41 -19.10
N ALA A 100 -2.08 -42.16 -18.15
CA ALA A 100 -2.49 -43.11 -17.08
C ALA A 100 -1.67 -43.01 -15.75
N GLN A 101 -1.87 -43.95 -14.80
CA GLN A 101 -1.40 -43.93 -13.39
C GLN A 101 -0.38 -45.05 -13.02
N GLN A 102 0.59 -44.75 -12.13
CA GLN A 102 1.11 -45.54 -10.98
C GLN A 102 1.56 -47.04 -11.13
N PRO A 103 2.07 -47.74 -10.07
CA PRO A 103 2.70 -47.33 -8.79
C PRO A 103 4.05 -48.06 -8.46
N GLN A 104 4.75 -47.71 -7.36
CA GLN A 104 5.17 -48.73 -6.37
C GLN A 104 5.62 -48.20 -4.98
N ARG A 105 5.85 -49.16 -4.07
CA ARG A 105 5.89 -49.15 -2.58
C ARG A 105 7.06 -50.07 -2.14
N MET A 106 7.64 -50.07 -0.94
CA MET A 106 7.40 -49.37 0.35
C MET A 106 8.66 -49.57 1.25
N ASN A 107 8.92 -48.72 2.26
CA ASN A 107 9.22 -49.12 3.67
C ASN A 107 10.03 -48.10 4.50
N GLU A 108 9.69 -48.07 5.79
CA GLU A 108 10.33 -47.34 6.90
C GLU A 108 11.52 -48.13 7.48
N VAL A 109 12.26 -47.53 8.43
CA VAL A 109 12.33 -47.99 9.85
C VAL A 109 13.11 -47.00 10.72
N THR A 110 12.67 -46.94 11.99
CA THR A 110 13.03 -46.20 13.22
C THR A 110 14.55 -46.06 13.55
N ASP A 111 15.02 -45.33 14.59
CA ASP A 111 14.42 -45.09 15.93
C ASP A 111 15.08 -43.97 16.80
N THR A 112 14.37 -43.61 17.89
CA THR A 112 14.75 -43.08 19.24
C THR A 112 15.77 -41.94 19.48
N GLY A 113 15.45 -41.07 20.46
CA GLY A 113 16.44 -40.24 21.19
C GLY A 113 15.89 -39.03 21.96
N SER A 114 15.37 -39.21 23.18
CA SER A 114 14.79 -38.15 24.04
C SER A 114 15.82 -37.17 24.66
N ASN A 115 15.41 -35.93 24.98
CA ASN A 115 15.42 -35.42 26.36
C ASN A 115 14.74 -34.04 26.57
N GLN A 116 14.25 -33.84 27.80
CA GLN A 116 13.59 -32.61 28.29
C GLN A 116 14.58 -31.72 29.07
N VAL A 117 14.37 -30.40 29.08
CA VAL A 117 14.58 -29.54 30.27
C VAL A 117 13.50 -28.45 30.27
N LYS A 118 12.89 -28.20 31.44
CA LYS A 118 12.07 -27.00 31.73
C LYS A 118 12.95 -25.92 32.32
N GLU A 119 12.64 -24.64 32.09
CA GLU A 119 12.70 -23.68 33.20
C GLU A 119 11.79 -22.45 33.01
N THR A 120 11.37 -21.90 34.14
CA THR A 120 10.42 -20.80 34.31
C THR A 120 10.99 -19.89 35.39
N MET A 121 10.90 -18.55 35.28
CA MET A 121 10.55 -17.61 36.38
C MET A 121 10.98 -16.14 36.13
N SER A 122 10.01 -15.24 36.33
CA SER A 122 10.07 -14.03 37.19
C SER A 122 10.92 -12.79 36.85
N VAL A 123 10.19 -11.66 36.82
CA VAL A 123 10.65 -10.28 37.12
C VAL A 123 10.77 -10.10 38.65
N PRO A 124 11.52 -9.10 39.19
CA PRO A 124 10.80 -7.94 39.78
C PRO A 124 11.51 -6.55 39.77
N VAL A 125 10.69 -5.50 39.59
CA VAL A 125 10.62 -4.23 40.38
C VAL A 125 11.64 -3.06 40.19
N ALA A 126 11.13 -2.02 39.49
CA ALA A 126 10.97 -0.58 39.85
C ALA A 126 12.11 0.38 40.28
N ARG A 127 12.05 1.59 39.69
CA ARG A 127 12.23 2.96 40.28
C ARG A 127 11.83 4.01 39.20
N SER A 128 10.69 4.70 39.31
CA SER A 128 10.41 5.96 40.04
C SER A 128 10.71 7.26 39.24
N ASN A 129 9.63 8.01 38.98
CA ASN A 129 9.44 9.31 38.30
C ASN A 129 10.27 10.50 38.90
N PRO A 130 10.32 11.74 38.32
CA PRO A 130 9.14 12.49 37.81
C PRO A 130 9.30 13.37 36.55
N GLU A 131 8.18 14.00 36.19
CA GLU A 131 7.92 14.85 35.04
C GLU A 131 8.67 16.20 35.02
N LEU A 132 8.79 16.80 33.83
CA LEU A 132 8.68 18.25 33.66
C LEU A 132 7.77 18.57 32.47
N LYS A 133 6.84 19.49 32.70
CA LYS A 133 5.74 19.87 31.80
C LYS A 133 5.83 21.38 31.59
N VAL A 134 6.00 21.85 30.36
CA VAL A 134 5.89 23.27 30.01
C VAL A 134 4.99 23.43 28.79
N GLU A 135 4.07 24.36 28.91
CA GLU A 135 2.91 24.58 28.06
C GLU A 135 2.90 26.07 27.71
N SER A 136 2.96 26.42 26.42
CA SER A 136 2.99 27.83 25.97
C SER A 136 2.51 28.00 24.53
N THR A 137 1.37 28.69 24.38
CA THR A 137 0.88 29.35 23.15
C THR A 137 -0.03 30.50 23.60
N PRO A 138 -0.35 31.48 22.74
CA PRO A 138 0.40 32.02 21.61
C PRO A 138 0.60 33.55 21.77
N SER A 139 1.26 34.21 20.81
CA SER A 139 1.18 35.68 20.67
C SER A 139 1.27 36.09 19.21
N GLN A 140 0.34 36.94 18.79
CA GLN A 140 0.27 37.50 17.44
C GLN A 140 1.16 38.74 17.33
N ASN A 141 1.71 39.01 16.15
CA ASN A 141 1.62 40.33 15.51
C ASN A 141 2.06 40.27 14.03
N SER A 142 1.68 41.30 13.28
CA SER A 142 1.50 41.31 11.83
C SER A 142 2.63 41.95 11.02
N ASP A 143 2.65 41.58 9.73
CA ASP A 143 3.15 42.31 8.57
C ASP A 143 4.57 42.90 8.54
N SER A 144 5.40 42.33 7.65
CA SER A 144 6.00 43.16 6.58
C SER A 144 6.24 42.31 5.32
N SER A 145 6.07 42.92 4.16
CA SER A 145 6.07 42.25 2.85
C SER A 145 7.45 42.23 2.18
N THR A 146 7.97 41.04 1.88
CA THR A 146 8.97 40.84 0.81
C THR A 146 8.57 39.63 -0.05
N LYS A 147 8.36 39.86 -1.34
CA LYS A 147 8.14 38.79 -2.32
C LYS A 147 9.48 38.17 -2.70
N ASP A 148 9.83 37.07 -2.04
CA ASP A 148 10.86 36.15 -2.53
C ASP A 148 10.22 34.87 -3.06
N HIS A 149 10.90 34.20 -4.00
CA HIS A 149 10.35 33.08 -4.77
C HIS A 149 10.08 31.84 -3.90
N GLU A 150 8.88 31.76 -3.34
CA GLU A 150 8.33 30.53 -2.76
C GLU A 150 8.08 29.51 -3.88
N LYS A 151 9.07 28.66 -4.15
CA LYS A 151 8.92 27.49 -5.02
C LYS A 151 7.79 26.62 -4.46
N SER A 152 6.72 26.48 -5.23
CA SER A 152 5.53 25.71 -4.85
C SER A 152 5.84 24.22 -4.66
N THR A 153 6.27 23.82 -3.46
CA THR A 153 6.45 22.40 -3.12
C THR A 153 5.10 21.69 -3.19
N SER A 154 4.92 20.81 -4.16
CA SER A 154 3.70 20.00 -4.28
C SER A 154 3.58 19.05 -3.07
N GLN A 155 2.35 18.78 -2.63
CA GLN A 155 2.09 17.69 -1.66
C GLN A 155 2.01 16.32 -2.33
N THR A 156 2.00 16.27 -3.66
CA THR A 156 1.94 15.05 -4.46
C THR A 156 3.11 14.96 -5.45
N LEU A 157 3.66 13.77 -5.57
CA LEU A 157 4.66 13.40 -6.57
C LEU A 157 3.91 12.84 -7.79
N VAL A 158 4.25 13.28 -9.01
CA VAL A 158 3.47 12.92 -10.21
C VAL A 158 4.25 11.93 -11.08
N TYR A 159 3.62 10.78 -11.36
CA TYR A 159 4.17 9.72 -12.20
C TYR A 159 3.11 9.17 -13.16
N GLY A 160 3.42 9.05 -14.45
CA GLY A 160 2.46 8.56 -15.45
C GLY A 160 1.17 9.39 -15.57
N GLY A 161 1.23 10.69 -15.24
CA GLY A 161 0.05 11.57 -15.16
C GLY A 161 -0.77 11.44 -13.87
N VAL A 162 -0.40 10.53 -12.96
CA VAL A 162 -1.10 10.28 -11.70
C VAL A 162 -0.32 10.89 -10.53
N GLY A 163 -1.02 11.63 -9.65
CA GLY A 163 -0.43 12.19 -8.43
C GLY A 163 -0.49 11.22 -7.26
N TYR A 164 0.61 11.12 -6.49
CA TYR A 164 0.74 10.25 -5.33
C TYR A 164 1.08 11.05 -4.07
N HIS A 165 0.34 10.84 -2.98
CA HIS A 165 0.66 11.43 -1.69
C HIS A 165 1.86 10.70 -1.06
N MET A 166 2.96 11.44 -0.84
CA MET A 166 4.20 10.86 -0.32
C MET A 166 4.32 10.99 1.20
N VAL A 167 5.05 10.06 1.81
CA VAL A 167 5.51 10.08 3.21
C VAL A 167 7.03 9.89 3.22
N ASN A 168 7.67 10.18 4.34
CA ASN A 168 9.13 10.20 4.45
C ASN A 168 9.79 8.88 4.02
N CYS A 169 9.30 7.73 4.50
CA CYS A 169 9.86 6.42 4.15
C CYS A 169 9.80 6.10 2.64
N GLY A 170 8.76 6.58 1.94
CA GLY A 170 8.60 6.40 0.49
C GLY A 170 9.60 7.22 -0.34
N LEU A 171 9.84 8.48 0.05
CA LEU A 171 10.86 9.33 -0.58
C LEU A 171 12.27 8.76 -0.37
N ILE A 172 12.58 8.30 0.86
CA ILE A 172 13.86 7.68 1.16
C ILE A 172 14.08 6.39 0.35
N LEU A 173 13.04 5.56 0.17
CA LEU A 173 13.13 4.38 -0.70
C LEU A 173 13.36 4.76 -2.17
N LEU A 174 12.62 5.73 -2.72
CA LEU A 174 12.81 6.20 -4.10
C LEU A 174 14.25 6.67 -4.36
N LYS A 175 14.83 7.42 -3.42
CA LYS A 175 16.24 7.85 -3.48
C LYS A 175 17.19 6.66 -3.48
N MET A 176 16.99 5.70 -2.59
CA MET A 176 17.80 4.46 -2.54
C MET A 176 17.71 3.64 -3.84
N LEU A 177 16.52 3.51 -4.43
CA LEU A 177 16.32 2.79 -5.69
C LEU A 177 17.07 3.46 -6.85
N THR A 178 17.06 4.79 -6.91
CA THR A 178 17.81 5.58 -7.89
C THR A 178 19.32 5.40 -7.72
N GLU A 179 19.81 5.42 -6.48
CA GLU A 179 21.21 5.13 -6.18
C GLU A 179 21.63 3.71 -6.58
N TYR A 180 20.76 2.69 -6.43
CA TYR A 180 21.03 1.34 -6.95
C TYR A 180 21.08 1.31 -8.48
N VAL A 181 20.18 2.03 -9.16
CA VAL A 181 20.22 2.20 -10.62
C VAL A 181 21.56 2.78 -11.06
N ASP A 182 22.08 3.80 -10.38
CA ASP A 182 23.39 4.39 -10.70
C ASP A 182 24.57 3.46 -10.38
N ILE A 183 24.50 2.67 -9.30
CA ILE A 183 25.47 1.61 -9.01
C ILE A 183 25.47 0.56 -10.14
N SER A 184 24.31 0.16 -10.67
CA SER A 184 24.20 -0.78 -11.79
C SER A 184 24.82 -0.21 -13.07
N LYS A 185 24.59 1.07 -13.38
CA LYS A 185 25.23 1.79 -14.50
C LYS A 185 26.76 1.84 -14.34
N CYS A 186 27.25 2.11 -13.13
CA CYS A 186 28.69 2.25 -12.85
C CYS A 186 29.44 0.92 -12.74
N LEU A 187 28.78 -0.17 -12.34
CA LEU A 187 29.36 -1.49 -12.12
C LEU A 187 28.61 -2.58 -12.92
N PRO A 188 28.64 -2.59 -14.27
CA PRO A 188 27.85 -3.54 -15.07
C PRO A 188 28.16 -5.02 -14.80
N SER A 189 29.39 -5.34 -14.36
CA SER A 189 29.79 -6.70 -13.97
C SER A 189 29.11 -7.22 -12.69
N LEU A 190 28.43 -6.34 -11.95
CA LEU A 190 27.64 -6.64 -10.75
C LEU A 190 26.14 -6.41 -10.95
N SER A 191 25.68 -6.12 -12.18
CA SER A 191 24.27 -5.88 -12.53
C SER A 191 23.29 -6.90 -11.90
N SER A 192 23.56 -8.21 -12.05
CA SER A 192 22.75 -9.27 -11.43
C SER A 192 22.66 -9.18 -9.90
N GLU A 193 23.76 -8.79 -9.25
CA GLU A 193 23.82 -8.65 -7.80
C GLU A 193 23.07 -7.40 -7.34
N VAL A 194 23.17 -6.29 -8.08
CA VAL A 194 22.37 -5.08 -7.82
C VAL A 194 20.88 -5.35 -7.98
N VAL A 195 20.45 -6.14 -8.97
CA VAL A 195 19.04 -6.54 -9.11
C VAL A 195 18.56 -7.32 -7.88
N HIS A 196 19.33 -8.30 -7.39
CA HIS A 196 18.99 -9.00 -6.14
C HIS A 196 18.91 -8.03 -4.95
N ARG A 197 19.86 -7.10 -4.80
CA ARG A 197 19.83 -6.09 -3.71
C ARG A 197 18.61 -5.18 -3.77
N VAL A 198 18.13 -4.84 -4.97
CA VAL A 198 16.89 -4.10 -5.19
C VAL A 198 15.66 -4.95 -4.84
N ALA A 199 15.63 -6.23 -5.22
CA ALA A 199 14.56 -7.14 -4.81
C ALA A 199 14.50 -7.30 -3.28
N GLU A 200 15.66 -7.43 -2.61
CA GLU A 200 15.75 -7.56 -1.14
C GLU A 200 15.22 -6.32 -0.40
N ILE A 201 15.61 -5.11 -0.82
CA ILE A 201 15.12 -3.89 -0.15
C ILE A 201 13.63 -3.63 -0.40
N LEU A 202 13.12 -3.94 -1.60
CA LEU A 202 11.70 -3.84 -1.92
C LEU A 202 10.86 -4.83 -1.11
N LYS A 203 11.32 -6.09 -0.96
CA LYS A 203 10.68 -7.09 -0.08
C LYS A 203 10.64 -6.63 1.37
N LEU A 204 11.78 -6.17 1.89
CA LEU A 204 11.89 -5.66 3.26
C LEU A 204 10.90 -4.52 3.50
N PHE A 205 10.83 -3.53 2.60
CA PHE A 205 9.92 -2.40 2.72
C PHE A 205 8.45 -2.83 2.72
N ASN A 206 8.06 -3.76 1.83
CA ASN A 206 6.69 -4.27 1.77
C ASN A 206 6.30 -5.00 3.06
N THR A 207 7.13 -5.97 3.48
CA THR A 207 6.91 -6.77 4.69
C THR A 207 6.86 -5.89 5.94
N LYS A 208 7.75 -4.91 6.06
CA LYS A 208 7.75 -3.99 7.21
C LYS A 208 6.57 -3.04 7.20
N THR A 209 6.19 -2.49 6.04
CA THR A 209 4.98 -1.65 5.93
C THR A 209 3.74 -2.45 6.34
N CYS A 210 3.56 -3.67 5.85
CA CYS A 210 2.46 -4.56 6.24
C CYS A 210 2.44 -4.81 7.77
N GLN A 211 3.58 -5.14 8.38
CA GLN A 211 3.69 -5.29 9.84
C GLN A 211 3.30 -4.01 10.59
N LEU A 212 3.71 -2.84 10.10
CA LEU A 212 3.44 -1.55 10.74
C LEU A 212 1.96 -1.14 10.68
N VAL A 213 1.31 -1.31 9.53
CA VAL A 213 -0.06 -0.79 9.30
C VAL A 213 -1.17 -1.83 9.41
N LEU A 214 -0.96 -3.07 8.97
CA LEU A 214 -1.93 -4.17 9.11
C LEU A 214 -1.71 -4.96 10.40
N GLY A 215 -0.44 -5.23 10.73
CA GLY A 215 -0.03 -5.87 12.00
C GLY A 215 -0.03 -4.95 13.22
N ALA A 216 -0.44 -3.69 13.06
CA ALA A 216 -0.42 -2.63 14.09
C ALA A 216 0.95 -2.36 14.74
N GLY A 217 2.05 -2.80 14.13
CA GLY A 217 3.41 -2.65 14.66
C GLY A 217 3.81 -1.19 14.92
N ALA A 218 3.30 -0.23 14.15
CA ALA A 218 3.60 1.20 14.36
C ALA A 218 3.05 1.75 15.69
N MET A 219 2.12 1.03 16.34
CA MET A 219 1.70 1.35 17.72
C MET A 219 2.76 1.00 18.77
N GLN A 220 3.67 0.08 18.45
CA GLN A 220 4.75 -0.37 19.33
C GLN A 220 6.05 0.39 19.06
N VAL A 221 6.43 0.58 17.80
CA VAL A 221 7.75 1.16 17.42
C VAL A 221 7.70 2.66 17.10
N SER A 222 6.60 3.14 16.51
CA SER A 222 6.47 4.54 16.04
C SER A 222 5.72 5.45 17.02
N GLY A 223 5.32 4.92 18.19
CA GLY A 223 4.59 5.66 19.22
C GLY A 223 3.14 6.06 18.87
N LEU A 224 2.58 5.53 17.78
CA LEU A 224 1.21 5.87 17.37
C LEU A 224 0.18 5.29 18.32
N LYS A 225 -0.69 6.13 18.90
CA LYS A 225 -1.77 5.67 19.79
C LYS A 225 -2.81 4.79 19.09
N SER A 226 -2.96 4.90 17.78
CA SER A 226 -3.85 4.07 16.96
C SER A 226 -3.48 4.16 15.47
N ILE A 227 -3.80 3.12 14.71
CA ILE A 227 -3.75 3.16 13.24
C ILE A 227 -5.11 3.65 12.71
N THR A 228 -5.11 4.79 12.02
CA THR A 228 -6.33 5.41 11.49
C THR A 228 -6.53 5.08 10.02
N SER A 229 -7.75 5.27 9.50
CA SER A 229 -8.04 5.15 8.06
C SER A 229 -7.16 6.06 7.20
N LYS A 230 -6.68 7.20 7.73
CA LYS A 230 -5.75 8.09 7.03
C LYS A 230 -4.34 7.48 6.93
N HIS A 231 -3.86 6.83 7.99
CA HIS A 231 -2.57 6.13 7.95
C HIS A 231 -2.60 4.98 6.94
N LEU A 232 -3.69 4.19 6.93
CA LEU A 232 -3.91 3.14 5.93
C LEU A 232 -3.96 3.68 4.49
N ALA A 233 -4.67 4.80 4.27
CA ALA A 233 -4.75 5.41 2.95
C ALA A 233 -3.39 5.92 2.45
N LEU A 234 -2.60 6.58 3.31
CA LEU A 234 -1.25 7.02 2.97
C LEU A 234 -0.30 5.83 2.73
N ALA A 235 -0.39 4.76 3.52
CA ALA A 235 0.37 3.55 3.24
C ALA A 235 0.01 2.92 1.88
N SER A 236 -1.28 2.85 1.53
CA SER A 236 -1.73 2.37 0.21
C SER A 236 -1.20 3.24 -0.94
N GLN A 237 -1.13 4.57 -0.76
CA GLN A 237 -0.51 5.47 -1.74
C GLN A 237 0.96 5.15 -2.00
N ILE A 238 1.77 4.89 -0.96
CA ILE A 238 3.18 4.54 -1.14
C ILE A 238 3.34 3.15 -1.77
N ILE A 239 2.57 2.16 -1.34
CA ILE A 239 2.61 0.82 -1.94
C ILE A 239 2.22 0.89 -3.42
N SER A 240 1.19 1.67 -3.77
CA SER A 240 0.74 1.88 -5.15
C SER A 240 1.77 2.66 -5.99
N PHE A 241 2.42 3.67 -5.41
CA PHE A 241 3.50 4.43 -6.05
C PHE A 241 4.70 3.54 -6.37
N ILE A 242 5.19 2.79 -5.38
CA ILE A 242 6.34 1.90 -5.55
C ILE A 242 6.01 0.79 -6.57
N TYR A 243 4.79 0.26 -6.56
CA TYR A 243 4.30 -0.66 -7.59
C TYR A 243 4.28 -0.02 -9.00
N ALA A 244 3.87 1.24 -9.13
CA ALA A 244 3.81 1.93 -10.41
C ALA A 244 5.20 2.20 -11.03
N ILE A 245 6.23 2.47 -10.22
CA ILE A 245 7.60 2.70 -10.71
C ILE A 245 8.41 1.40 -10.91
N MET A 246 7.95 0.25 -10.39
CA MET A 246 8.67 -1.03 -10.51
C MET A 246 8.98 -1.45 -11.96
N PRO A 247 8.08 -1.31 -12.95
CA PRO A 247 8.39 -1.62 -14.35
C PRO A 247 9.58 -0.82 -14.89
N GLU A 248 9.70 0.44 -14.49
CA GLU A 248 10.76 1.34 -14.94
C GLU A 248 12.10 1.03 -14.25
N ILE A 249 12.08 0.81 -12.93
CA ILE A 249 13.25 0.32 -12.19
C ILE A 249 13.73 -1.04 -12.76
N ARG A 250 12.80 -1.96 -13.06
CA ARG A 250 13.08 -3.24 -13.73
C ARG A 250 13.72 -3.01 -15.12
N ARG A 251 13.15 -2.12 -15.94
CA ARG A 251 13.67 -1.81 -17.29
C ARG A 251 15.12 -1.36 -17.23
N VAL A 252 15.43 -0.32 -16.43
CA VAL A 252 16.78 0.26 -16.33
C VAL A 252 17.80 -0.73 -15.77
N LEU A 253 17.46 -1.48 -14.72
CA LEU A 253 18.39 -2.43 -14.10
C LEU A 253 18.77 -3.60 -15.02
N PHE A 254 17.90 -3.98 -15.96
CA PHE A 254 18.13 -5.14 -16.83
C PHE A 254 18.87 -4.81 -18.14
N LEU A 255 19.10 -3.52 -18.46
CA LEU A 255 19.80 -3.06 -19.67
C LEU A 255 21.21 -3.64 -19.85
N LYS A 256 21.89 -3.99 -18.75
CA LYS A 256 23.26 -4.55 -18.75
C LYS A 256 23.36 -5.92 -18.08
N THR A 257 22.23 -6.55 -17.76
CA THR A 257 22.18 -7.86 -17.11
C THR A 257 22.41 -8.98 -18.13
N PRO A 258 23.28 -9.98 -17.86
CA PRO A 258 23.49 -11.11 -18.76
C PRO A 258 22.23 -11.95 -18.99
N GLU A 259 21.96 -12.31 -20.25
CA GLU A 259 20.73 -13.02 -20.68
C GLU A 259 20.47 -14.29 -19.87
N THR A 260 21.53 -15.07 -19.61
CA THR A 260 21.49 -16.33 -18.84
C THR A 260 20.94 -16.20 -17.43
N ARG A 261 20.92 -14.99 -16.85
CA ARG A 261 20.38 -14.71 -15.51
C ARG A 261 19.09 -13.90 -15.54
N LYS A 262 18.73 -13.28 -16.68
CA LYS A 262 17.56 -12.39 -16.77
C LYS A 262 16.28 -13.10 -16.31
N GLY A 263 15.96 -14.28 -16.85
CA GLY A 263 14.69 -14.96 -16.55
C GLY A 263 14.42 -15.19 -15.05
N LEU A 264 15.43 -15.68 -14.31
CA LEU A 264 15.33 -15.89 -12.86
C LEU A 264 15.16 -14.57 -12.10
N LEU A 265 16.00 -13.58 -12.38
CA LEU A 265 15.93 -12.24 -11.78
C LEU A 265 14.59 -11.54 -12.08
N LEU A 266 14.05 -11.73 -13.28
CA LEU A 266 12.78 -11.17 -13.72
C LEU A 266 11.63 -11.72 -12.87
N SER A 267 11.56 -13.05 -12.74
CA SER A 267 10.56 -13.71 -11.90
C SER A 267 10.66 -13.34 -10.42
N GLU A 268 11.86 -13.00 -9.93
CA GLU A 268 12.03 -12.49 -8.57
C GLU A 268 11.39 -11.11 -8.42
N ILE A 269 11.68 -10.16 -9.33
CA ILE A 269 11.10 -8.81 -9.31
C ILE A 269 9.57 -8.88 -9.50
N ASP A 270 9.08 -9.73 -10.40
CA ASP A 270 7.65 -9.87 -10.68
C ASP A 270 6.89 -10.46 -9.50
N ARG A 271 7.51 -11.37 -8.74
CA ARG A 271 6.97 -11.84 -7.46
C ARG A 271 6.86 -10.69 -6.46
N VAL A 272 7.88 -9.83 -6.35
CA VAL A 272 7.83 -8.65 -5.47
C VAL A 272 6.73 -7.68 -5.90
N ALA A 273 6.57 -7.41 -7.20
CA ALA A 273 5.49 -6.58 -7.71
C ALA A 273 4.11 -7.16 -7.36
N GLN A 274 3.95 -8.48 -7.47
CA GLN A 274 2.74 -9.17 -7.04
C GLN A 274 2.52 -9.07 -5.51
N ASP A 275 3.57 -9.17 -4.69
CA ASP A 275 3.50 -8.99 -3.23
C ASP A 275 3.03 -7.56 -2.84
N TYR A 276 3.42 -6.52 -3.60
CA TYR A 276 2.92 -5.15 -3.39
C TYR A 276 1.43 -5.02 -3.77
N ARG A 277 1.01 -5.64 -4.88
CA ARG A 277 -0.40 -5.64 -5.30
C ARG A 277 -1.30 -6.31 -4.25
N VAL A 278 -0.90 -7.49 -3.75
CA VAL A 278 -1.64 -8.18 -2.67
C VAL A 278 -1.75 -7.30 -1.44
N HIS A 279 -0.64 -6.71 -0.98
CA HIS A 279 -0.64 -5.87 0.20
C HIS A 279 -1.53 -4.62 0.07
N ARG A 280 -1.57 -3.97 -1.10
CA ARG A 280 -2.51 -2.88 -1.38
C ARG A 280 -3.97 -3.36 -1.25
N ASP A 281 -4.28 -4.49 -1.87
CA ASP A 281 -5.63 -5.06 -1.87
C ASP A 281 -6.05 -5.52 -0.45
N GLU A 282 -5.10 -5.97 0.39
CA GLU A 282 -5.29 -6.22 1.83
C GLU A 282 -5.57 -4.93 2.63
N ILE A 283 -4.88 -3.82 2.35
CA ILE A 283 -5.16 -2.51 2.98
C ILE A 283 -6.59 -2.04 2.62
N HIS A 284 -7.00 -2.19 1.36
CA HIS A 284 -8.36 -1.86 0.91
C HIS A 284 -9.40 -2.74 1.63
N THR A 285 -9.14 -4.04 1.74
CA THR A 285 -9.97 -4.98 2.51
C THR A 285 -10.06 -4.59 3.99
N LYS A 286 -8.95 -4.14 4.60
CA LYS A 286 -8.94 -3.68 6.00
C LYS A 286 -9.76 -2.40 6.20
N LEU A 287 -9.75 -1.46 5.24
CA LEU A 287 -10.59 -0.27 5.27
C LEU A 287 -12.09 -0.62 5.23
N VAL A 288 -12.49 -1.55 4.36
CA VAL A 288 -13.87 -2.08 4.28
C VAL A 288 -14.27 -2.74 5.61
N GLN A 289 -13.40 -3.59 6.16
CA GLN A 289 -13.66 -4.30 7.42
C GLN A 289 -13.77 -3.34 8.62
N ILE A 290 -12.98 -2.27 8.69
CA ILE A 290 -13.14 -1.22 9.73
C ILE A 290 -14.52 -0.57 9.63
N MET A 291 -15.02 -0.30 8.43
CA MET A 291 -16.36 0.27 8.25
C MET A 291 -17.46 -0.73 8.62
N ARG A 292 -17.29 -2.01 8.31
CA ARG A 292 -18.18 -3.10 8.74
C ARG A 292 -18.26 -3.22 10.27
N GLU A 293 -17.12 -3.21 10.95
CA GLU A 293 -17.04 -3.26 12.42
C GLU A 293 -17.75 -2.07 13.07
N ARG A 294 -17.56 -0.86 12.52
CA ARG A 294 -18.27 0.35 12.96
C ARG A 294 -19.78 0.27 12.72
N LEU A 295 -20.22 -0.27 11.58
CA LEU A 295 -21.64 -0.48 11.32
C LEU A 295 -22.24 -1.46 12.34
N LEU A 296 -21.64 -2.63 12.52
CA LEU A 296 -22.09 -3.65 13.47
C LEU A 296 -22.14 -3.14 14.91
N ALA A 297 -21.16 -2.33 15.33
CA ALA A 297 -21.15 -1.71 16.66
C ALA A 297 -22.30 -0.70 16.88
N ASN A 298 -22.78 -0.04 15.81
CA ASN A 298 -23.96 0.82 15.87
C ASN A 298 -25.26 0.00 15.80
N LEU A 299 -25.32 -1.04 14.95
CA LEU A 299 -26.50 -1.92 14.83
C LEU A 299 -26.83 -2.63 16.14
N ARG A 300 -25.84 -2.99 16.96
CA ARG A 300 -26.06 -3.55 18.32
C ARG A 300 -26.85 -2.62 19.26
N LYS A 301 -26.86 -1.30 19.00
CA LYS A 301 -27.61 -0.31 19.79
C LYS A 301 -29.02 -0.06 19.24
N LEU A 302 -29.29 -0.49 18.01
CA LEU A 302 -30.55 -0.22 17.31
C LEU A 302 -31.79 -0.80 18.04
N PRO A 303 -31.78 -2.01 18.63
CA PRO A 303 -32.96 -2.53 19.35
C PRO A 303 -33.38 -1.66 20.55
N GLN A 304 -32.41 -1.19 21.35
CA GLN A 304 -32.68 -0.30 22.50
C GLN A 304 -33.25 1.05 22.07
N ILE A 305 -32.83 1.55 20.90
CA ILE A 305 -33.40 2.77 20.32
C ILE A 305 -34.83 2.48 19.79
N ALA A 306 -35.04 1.33 19.15
CA ALA A 306 -36.33 0.94 18.58
C ALA A 306 -37.42 0.64 19.63
N GLU A 307 -37.07 0.26 20.87
CA GLU A 307 -38.02 0.17 21.98
C GLU A 307 -38.77 1.49 22.21
N SER A 308 -38.09 2.63 22.08
CA SER A 308 -38.71 3.95 22.21
C SER A 308 -39.68 4.32 21.07
N TRP A 309 -39.57 3.67 19.90
CA TRP A 309 -40.38 4.00 18.72
C TRP A 309 -41.80 3.45 18.74
N ASN A 310 -42.14 2.65 19.75
CA ASN A 310 -43.52 2.20 20.00
C ASN A 310 -44.26 3.10 21.01
N ALA A 311 -43.64 4.19 21.49
CA ALA A 311 -44.30 5.17 22.37
C ALA A 311 -45.29 6.06 21.58
N PRO A 312 -46.44 6.44 22.17
CA PRO A 312 -47.49 7.18 21.46
C PRO A 312 -47.20 8.68 21.29
N GLU A 313 -46.34 9.27 22.14
CA GLU A 313 -45.94 10.68 22.07
C GLU A 313 -44.57 10.80 21.41
N ASP A 314 -44.56 11.03 20.09
CA ASP A 314 -43.33 11.22 19.34
C ASP A 314 -43.50 12.22 18.18
N ASP A 315 -43.36 13.51 18.51
CA ASP A 315 -43.51 14.66 17.59
C ASP A 315 -42.18 15.08 16.93
N ASP A 316 -41.08 14.37 17.22
CA ASP A 316 -39.79 14.68 16.60
C ASP A 316 -39.75 14.20 15.13
N SER A 317 -39.41 15.13 14.25
CA SER A 317 -39.33 14.96 12.79
C SER A 317 -37.97 14.49 12.28
N GLN A 318 -36.95 14.38 13.14
CA GLN A 318 -35.57 14.10 12.73
C GLN A 318 -35.28 12.61 12.53
N PRO A 319 -34.28 12.23 11.71
CA PRO A 319 -33.73 10.88 11.72
C PRO A 319 -33.08 10.57 13.07
N SER A 320 -33.14 9.30 13.49
CA SER A 320 -32.66 8.88 14.80
C SER A 320 -31.16 9.12 14.98
N GLN A 321 -30.72 9.07 16.24
CA GLN A 321 -29.29 9.13 16.55
C GLN A 321 -28.50 8.01 15.87
N PHE A 322 -29.10 6.82 15.65
CA PHE A 322 -28.46 5.73 14.93
C PHE A 322 -28.19 6.11 13.46
N ALA A 323 -29.23 6.54 12.72
CA ALA A 323 -29.11 6.90 11.30
C ALA A 323 -28.13 8.07 11.10
N ARG A 324 -28.15 9.07 12.00
CA ARG A 324 -27.23 10.21 11.97
C ARG A 324 -25.77 9.81 12.27
N HIS A 325 -25.53 8.89 13.20
CA HIS A 325 -24.16 8.41 13.47
C HIS A 325 -23.61 7.56 12.32
N VAL A 326 -24.40 6.60 11.81
CA VAL A 326 -23.95 5.71 10.72
C VAL A 326 -23.60 6.50 9.46
N THR A 327 -24.46 7.45 9.05
CA THR A 327 -24.19 8.31 7.88
C THR A 327 -22.97 9.22 8.08
N LYS A 328 -22.76 9.75 9.28
CA LYS A 328 -21.57 10.56 9.63
C LYS A 328 -20.28 9.76 9.52
N GLU A 329 -20.24 8.53 10.02
CA GLU A 329 -19.05 7.66 9.98
C GLU A 329 -18.63 7.33 8.54
N VAL A 330 -19.59 6.96 7.67
CA VAL A 330 -19.31 6.69 6.25
C VAL A 330 -18.87 7.96 5.52
N SER A 331 -19.56 9.09 5.75
CA SER A 331 -19.19 10.37 5.14
C SER A 331 -17.77 10.81 5.53
N TYR A 332 -17.38 10.58 6.78
CA TYR A 332 -16.03 10.85 7.27
C TYR A 332 -14.98 9.96 6.61
N LEU A 333 -15.25 8.66 6.46
CA LEU A 333 -14.38 7.74 5.73
C LEU A 333 -14.24 8.15 4.26
N HIS A 334 -15.37 8.44 3.58
CA HIS A 334 -15.38 8.87 2.18
C HIS A 334 -14.51 10.12 1.97
N ARG A 335 -14.69 11.14 2.82
CA ARG A 335 -13.87 12.35 2.76
C ARG A 335 -12.37 12.07 2.91
N ILE A 336 -11.96 11.20 3.83
CA ILE A 336 -10.54 10.85 4.01
C ILE A 336 -9.99 10.13 2.78
N LEU A 337 -10.71 9.11 2.30
CA LEU A 337 -10.23 8.29 1.20
C LEU A 337 -10.18 9.10 -0.11
N SER A 338 -11.20 9.88 -0.43
CA SER A 338 -11.23 10.73 -1.63
C SER A 338 -10.22 11.90 -1.60
N GLN A 339 -9.70 12.25 -0.42
CA GLN A 339 -8.61 13.24 -0.29
C GLN A 339 -7.21 12.61 -0.38
N THR A 340 -7.09 11.28 -0.38
CA THR A 340 -5.79 10.59 -0.22
C THR A 340 -5.53 9.54 -1.31
N LEU A 341 -6.52 8.72 -1.64
CA LEU A 341 -6.47 7.63 -2.62
C LEU A 341 -6.92 8.10 -4.01
N HIS A 342 -6.64 7.29 -5.03
CA HIS A 342 -7.13 7.52 -6.39
C HIS A 342 -8.59 7.12 -6.53
N GLU A 343 -9.32 7.79 -7.44
CA GLU A 343 -10.77 7.61 -7.61
C GLU A 343 -11.17 6.14 -7.82
N GLY A 344 -10.40 5.39 -8.62
CA GLY A 344 -10.63 3.96 -8.86
C GLY A 344 -10.48 3.08 -7.60
N ASP A 345 -9.54 3.38 -6.71
CA ASP A 345 -9.38 2.65 -5.44
C ASP A 345 -10.51 2.98 -4.46
N VAL A 346 -10.87 4.28 -4.36
CA VAL A 346 -11.99 4.76 -3.54
C VAL A 346 -13.28 4.05 -3.97
N LEU A 347 -13.54 4.01 -5.28
CA LEU A 347 -14.68 3.36 -5.90
C LEU A 347 -14.75 1.85 -5.58
N ILE A 348 -13.64 1.11 -5.70
CA ILE A 348 -13.57 -0.32 -5.36
C ILE A 348 -13.88 -0.56 -3.87
N ILE A 349 -13.34 0.28 -2.98
CA ILE A 349 -13.62 0.23 -1.54
C ILE A 349 -15.10 0.51 -1.27
N PHE A 350 -15.64 1.59 -1.83
CA PHE A 350 -17.02 2.00 -1.56
C PHE A 350 -18.05 1.04 -2.15
N ARG A 351 -17.78 0.40 -3.29
CA ARG A 351 -18.64 -0.67 -3.83
C ARG A 351 -18.86 -1.79 -2.79
N GLN A 352 -17.82 -2.22 -2.09
CA GLN A 352 -17.93 -3.24 -1.04
C GLN A 352 -18.61 -2.71 0.24
N VAL A 353 -18.31 -1.49 0.65
CA VAL A 353 -18.97 -0.84 1.81
C VAL A 353 -20.47 -0.72 1.56
N VAL A 354 -20.90 -0.26 0.39
CA VAL A 354 -22.31 -0.14 -0.03
C VAL A 354 -23.02 -1.50 0.08
N GLN A 355 -22.45 -2.56 -0.49
CA GLN A 355 -23.03 -3.92 -0.41
C GLN A 355 -23.21 -4.41 1.04
N ILE A 356 -22.19 -4.21 1.89
CA ILE A 356 -22.26 -4.53 3.32
C ILE A 356 -23.38 -3.74 4.01
N PHE A 357 -23.54 -2.46 3.64
CA PHE A 357 -24.55 -1.58 4.21
C PHE A 357 -25.98 -2.03 3.85
N HIS A 358 -26.31 -2.25 2.57
CA HIS A 358 -27.65 -2.72 2.21
C HIS A 358 -27.99 -4.03 2.93
N SER A 359 -27.08 -5.00 2.91
CA SER A 359 -27.29 -6.32 3.52
C SER A 359 -27.50 -6.25 5.04
N HIS A 360 -26.54 -5.70 5.79
CA HIS A 360 -26.59 -5.75 7.26
C HIS A 360 -27.63 -4.77 7.85
N ILE A 361 -27.94 -3.67 7.16
CA ILE A 361 -28.97 -2.72 7.62
C ILE A 361 -30.35 -3.30 7.34
N SER A 362 -30.62 -3.83 6.14
CA SER A 362 -31.90 -4.49 5.84
C SER A 362 -32.17 -5.66 6.81
N GLU A 363 -31.18 -6.52 7.05
CA GLU A 363 -31.30 -7.65 7.98
C GLU A 363 -31.56 -7.20 9.43
N ALA A 364 -31.00 -6.07 9.85
CA ALA A 364 -31.22 -5.55 11.20
C ALA A 364 -32.61 -4.94 11.36
N PHE A 365 -33.09 -4.16 10.37
CA PHE A 365 -34.42 -3.54 10.42
C PHE A 365 -35.55 -4.56 10.26
N SER A 366 -35.39 -5.61 9.46
CA SER A 366 -36.41 -6.67 9.31
C SER A 366 -36.61 -7.51 10.58
N LYS A 367 -35.67 -7.46 11.53
CA LYS A 367 -35.76 -8.13 12.84
C LYS A 367 -36.33 -7.23 13.96
N LEU A 368 -36.67 -5.97 13.68
CA LEU A 368 -37.24 -5.08 14.68
C LEU A 368 -38.76 -5.28 14.82
N ASN A 369 -39.22 -5.54 16.04
CA ASN A 369 -40.65 -5.66 16.37
C ASN A 369 -41.30 -4.27 16.49
N VAL A 370 -41.55 -3.62 15.36
CA VAL A 370 -42.15 -2.28 15.28
C VAL A 370 -43.55 -2.38 14.69
N ASN A 371 -44.55 -2.45 15.58
CA ASN A 371 -45.94 -2.75 15.23
C ASN A 371 -46.83 -1.49 15.12
N THR A 372 -46.33 -0.33 15.55
CA THR A 372 -47.07 0.95 15.50
C THR A 372 -46.87 1.68 14.18
N LEU A 373 -47.86 2.46 13.75
CA LEU A 373 -47.76 3.30 12.55
C LEU A 373 -46.64 4.36 12.69
N GLN A 374 -46.52 4.97 13.88
CA GLN A 374 -45.46 5.93 14.21
C GLN A 374 -44.07 5.29 14.11
N GLY A 375 -43.89 4.09 14.67
CA GLY A 375 -42.64 3.35 14.57
C GLY A 375 -42.28 2.96 13.13
N LYS A 376 -43.25 2.52 12.31
CA LYS A 376 -43.02 2.28 10.88
C LYS A 376 -42.57 3.56 10.15
N ASN A 377 -43.19 4.71 10.46
CA ASN A 377 -42.78 6.00 9.92
C ASN A 377 -41.35 6.40 10.37
N ARG A 378 -40.95 6.07 11.61
CA ARG A 378 -39.56 6.24 12.09
C ARG A 378 -38.57 5.37 11.33
N VAL A 379 -38.86 4.08 11.15
CA VAL A 379 -38.06 3.15 10.32
C VAL A 379 -37.89 3.69 8.90
N CYS A 380 -38.99 4.04 8.24
CA CYS A 380 -38.97 4.61 6.89
C CYS A 380 -38.10 5.86 6.78
N ARG A 381 -38.12 6.75 7.79
CA ARG A 381 -37.34 7.99 7.84
C ARG A 381 -35.85 7.74 8.03
N ASP A 382 -35.49 6.83 8.93
CA ASP A 382 -34.10 6.42 9.16
C ASP A 382 -33.49 5.77 7.92
N VAL A 383 -34.24 4.86 7.28
CA VAL A 383 -33.83 4.20 6.04
C VAL A 383 -33.66 5.20 4.91
N GLN A 384 -34.57 6.16 4.74
CA GLN A 384 -34.44 7.26 3.76
C GLN A 384 -33.19 8.12 4.00
N HIS A 385 -32.89 8.48 5.25
CA HIS A 385 -31.70 9.26 5.59
C HIS A 385 -30.40 8.49 5.29
N ILE A 386 -30.39 7.17 5.54
CA ILE A 386 -29.26 6.29 5.23
C ILE A 386 -29.09 6.12 3.72
N LEU A 387 -30.15 5.82 2.98
CA LEU A 387 -30.13 5.69 1.52
C LEU A 387 -29.68 6.98 0.83
N GLY A 388 -30.20 8.13 1.26
CA GLY A 388 -29.77 9.46 0.77
C GLY A 388 -28.30 9.81 1.06
N CYS A 389 -27.61 9.02 1.90
CA CYS A 389 -26.15 9.03 2.03
C CYS A 389 -25.49 8.00 1.12
N ILE A 390 -26.02 6.78 1.02
CA ILE A 390 -25.49 5.68 0.18
C ILE A 390 -25.49 6.06 -1.31
N HIS A 391 -26.58 6.65 -1.81
CA HIS A 391 -26.72 7.11 -3.19
C HIS A 391 -25.73 8.25 -3.55
N LYS A 392 -25.09 8.89 -2.56
CA LYS A 392 -24.05 9.92 -2.78
C LYS A 392 -22.62 9.37 -2.75
N LEU A 393 -22.44 8.08 -2.47
CA LEU A 393 -21.13 7.44 -2.48
C LEU A 393 -20.70 7.12 -3.92
N PRO A 394 -19.39 6.99 -4.20
CA PRO A 394 -18.88 6.67 -5.53
C PRO A 394 -19.53 5.40 -6.10
N SER A 395 -19.90 5.45 -7.38
CA SER A 395 -20.61 4.38 -8.07
C SER A 395 -20.28 4.39 -9.57
N ASP A 396 -20.09 3.20 -10.14
CA ASP A 396 -19.88 3.01 -11.59
C ASP A 396 -21.19 2.97 -12.37
N ASN A 397 -22.28 2.60 -11.70
CA ASN A 397 -23.53 2.20 -12.32
C ASN A 397 -24.69 3.00 -11.74
N SER A 398 -25.27 3.89 -12.54
CA SER A 398 -26.68 4.22 -12.36
C SER A 398 -27.49 2.93 -12.55
N SER A 399 -28.37 2.58 -11.60
CA SER A 399 -29.22 1.40 -11.72
C SER A 399 -30.18 1.52 -12.92
N LYS A 400 -30.99 0.47 -13.17
CA LYS A 400 -32.00 0.48 -14.23
C LYS A 400 -32.98 1.67 -14.15
N ASP A 401 -33.14 2.26 -12.97
CA ASP A 401 -34.02 3.41 -12.70
C ASP A 401 -33.24 4.72 -12.50
N GLY A 402 -31.95 4.76 -12.85
CA GLY A 402 -31.10 5.94 -12.73
C GLY A 402 -30.54 6.21 -11.33
N VAL A 403 -30.95 5.45 -10.31
CA VAL A 403 -30.51 5.62 -8.92
C VAL A 403 -29.12 4.97 -8.72
N PRO A 404 -28.06 5.71 -8.34
CA PRO A 404 -26.76 5.14 -8.04
C PRO A 404 -26.80 4.33 -6.72
N ASN A 405 -26.02 3.25 -6.62
CA ASN A 405 -25.93 2.41 -5.42
C ASN A 405 -27.29 1.88 -4.92
N PHE A 406 -28.13 1.37 -5.83
CA PHE A 406 -29.37 0.67 -5.47
C PHE A 406 -29.10 -0.74 -4.92
N GLY A 407 -29.86 -1.18 -3.91
CA GLY A 407 -29.80 -2.55 -3.38
C GLY A 407 -30.88 -2.89 -2.36
N LEU A 408 -30.69 -3.99 -1.60
CA LEU A 408 -31.69 -4.59 -0.68
C LEU A 408 -32.38 -3.60 0.28
N LEU A 409 -31.68 -2.54 0.71
CA LEU A 409 -32.27 -1.52 1.59
C LEU A 409 -33.28 -0.60 0.89
N ASP A 410 -33.15 -0.39 -0.42
CA ASP A 410 -34.15 0.32 -1.24
C ASP A 410 -35.41 -0.53 -1.41
N GLU A 411 -35.23 -1.84 -1.66
CA GLU A 411 -36.32 -2.83 -1.75
C GLU A 411 -37.10 -2.90 -0.42
N PHE A 412 -36.39 -3.01 0.71
CA PHE A 412 -36.99 -2.95 2.06
C PHE A 412 -37.80 -1.66 2.32
N LEU A 413 -37.34 -0.51 1.80
CA LEU A 413 -38.08 0.75 1.94
C LEU A 413 -39.37 0.75 1.10
N ALA A 414 -39.37 0.13 -0.07
CA ALA A 414 -40.56 -0.02 -0.91
C ALA A 414 -41.60 -0.94 -0.24
N GLU A 415 -41.16 -2.06 0.33
CA GLU A 415 -42.00 -2.98 1.10
C GLU A 415 -42.60 -2.31 2.34
N THR A 416 -41.81 -1.54 3.10
CA THR A 416 -42.27 -0.91 4.37
C THR A 416 -43.24 0.27 4.13
N ARG A 417 -43.29 0.80 2.90
CA ARG A 417 -44.23 1.85 2.47
C ARG A 417 -45.54 1.31 1.89
N SER A 418 -45.60 0.01 1.59
CA SER A 418 -46.77 -0.67 1.03
C SER A 418 -47.71 -1.19 2.13
#